data_AF-A0AA38RNS8-F1
#
_entry.id   AF-A0AA38RNS8-F1
#
_cell.length_a   1.000
_cell.length_b   1.000
_cell.length_c   1.000
_cell.angle_alpha   90.00
_cell.angle_beta   90.00
_cell.angle_gamma   90.00
#
_symmetry.space_group_name_H-M   'P 1'
#
loop_
_entity.id
_entity.type
_entity.pdbx_description
1 polymer ?
#
loop_
_entity_poly.entity_id
_entity_poly.type
_entity_poly.pdbx_seq_one_letter_code
_entity_poly.pdbx_strand_id
1 'polypeptide(L)'
;MREWMQEKGEQFREHQRDGPNYVTGYQDKPFPSNPLFVSEPVLSEESREEIWRKVVQEGEAIKSVSANFGVDMRRVAAVVRLKEVEKAWEREGKKLATPYARAVMSMLPKKTLSKYREFEPINEIHVHSYTQQQLFLPTSESRHFTREDAAKAFGDRILPADKRVPHPELIALEKELLAGTSPEEAQAAFEKAAMESEVAAAEKDQKRRQQEEEQTTRVPASRFEFRFKEINVDDGGKDGRSRRGTGWRYGVPFYDRRRGEVKIPTKVE
;
A
#
# COMPACT_ATOMS: atom_id res chain seq x y z
N MET A 1 -29.77 7.19 -32.21
CA MET A 1 -28.30 7.24 -31.93
C MET A 1 -27.69 8.55 -32.40
N ARG A 2 -27.75 8.92 -33.69
CA ARG A 2 -27.17 10.18 -34.20
C ARG A 2 -27.78 11.42 -33.55
N GLU A 3 -29.10 11.45 -33.37
CA GLU A 3 -29.81 12.53 -32.66
C GLU A 3 -29.29 12.72 -31.23
N TRP A 4 -29.16 11.63 -30.46
CA TRP A 4 -28.60 11.70 -29.11
C TRP A 4 -27.17 12.22 -29.10
N MET A 5 -26.32 11.80 -30.05
CA MET A 5 -24.95 12.28 -30.15
C MET A 5 -24.88 13.78 -30.45
N GLN A 6 -25.77 14.30 -31.30
CA GLN A 6 -25.81 15.72 -31.68
C GLN A 6 -26.41 16.61 -30.57
N GLU A 7 -27.34 16.08 -29.77
CA GLU A 7 -27.99 16.85 -28.70
C GLU A 7 -27.29 16.69 -27.35
N LYS A 8 -27.37 15.48 -26.76
CA LYS A 8 -26.90 15.21 -25.39
C LYS A 8 -25.46 14.74 -25.35
N GLY A 9 -24.97 14.14 -26.44
CA GLY A 9 -23.62 13.61 -26.57
C GLY A 9 -22.57 14.66 -26.89
N GLU A 10 -22.96 15.80 -27.48
CA GLU A 10 -22.03 16.83 -27.96
C GLU A 10 -21.18 17.40 -26.82
N GLN A 11 -21.73 17.47 -25.60
CA GLN A 11 -21.00 17.91 -24.40
C GLN A 11 -19.80 17.02 -24.03
N PHE A 12 -19.73 15.79 -24.55
CA PHE A 12 -18.63 14.85 -24.29
C PHE A 12 -17.65 14.77 -25.47
N ARG A 13 -17.88 15.53 -26.55
CA ARG A 13 -17.02 15.54 -27.73
C ARG A 13 -15.64 16.13 -27.44
N GLU A 14 -15.62 17.23 -26.70
CA GLU A 14 -14.40 17.93 -26.28
C GLU A 14 -14.48 18.28 -24.80
N HIS A 15 -13.36 18.15 -24.11
CA HIS A 15 -13.29 18.46 -22.69
C HIS A 15 -13.05 19.95 -22.46
N GLN A 16 -14.11 20.69 -22.11
CA GLN A 16 -14.05 22.15 -22.00
C GLN A 16 -13.93 22.67 -20.56
N ARG A 17 -14.38 21.90 -19.56
CA ARG A 17 -14.45 22.33 -18.16
C ARG A 17 -13.45 21.56 -17.32
N ASP A 18 -12.73 22.21 -16.41
CA ASP A 18 -11.86 21.50 -15.48
C ASP A 18 -12.68 20.66 -14.50
N GLY A 19 -12.25 19.41 -14.31
CA GLY A 19 -12.96 18.41 -13.53
C GLY A 19 -13.73 17.40 -14.41
N PRO A 20 -14.36 16.41 -13.77
CA PRO A 20 -15.01 15.31 -14.46
C PRO A 20 -16.31 15.71 -15.17
N ASN A 21 -16.53 15.08 -16.33
CA ASN A 21 -17.73 15.25 -17.15
C ASN A 21 -18.36 13.88 -17.44
N TYR A 22 -19.08 13.32 -16.46
CA TYR A 22 -19.68 11.99 -16.54
C TYR A 22 -21.10 12.00 -17.10
N VAL A 23 -21.51 10.88 -17.69
CA VAL A 23 -22.84 10.69 -18.32
C VAL A 23 -23.99 10.89 -17.31
N THR A 24 -23.74 10.61 -16.04
CA THR A 24 -24.74 10.74 -14.97
C THR A 24 -25.05 12.19 -14.59
N GLY A 25 -24.20 13.14 -14.99
CA GLY A 25 -24.25 14.54 -14.57
C GLY A 25 -23.71 14.79 -13.15
N TYR A 26 -23.36 13.75 -12.40
CA TYR A 26 -22.67 13.90 -11.11
C TYR A 26 -21.17 14.08 -11.32
N GLN A 27 -20.51 14.74 -10.37
CA GLN A 27 -19.07 15.02 -10.41
C GLN A 27 -18.20 13.79 -10.09
N ASP A 28 -18.79 12.68 -9.69
CA ASP A 28 -18.04 11.56 -9.12
C ASP A 28 -18.58 10.20 -9.56
N LYS A 29 -19.73 10.12 -10.25
CA LYS A 29 -20.35 8.85 -10.64
C LYS A 29 -20.28 8.64 -12.15
N PRO A 30 -19.34 7.83 -12.66
CA PRO A 30 -19.23 7.63 -14.10
C PRO A 30 -20.38 6.79 -14.68
N PHE A 31 -20.93 5.84 -13.91
CA PHE A 31 -21.91 4.88 -14.41
C PHE A 31 -23.30 5.09 -13.78
N PRO A 32 -24.36 5.31 -14.58
CA PRO A 32 -25.70 5.53 -14.05
C PRO A 32 -26.28 4.27 -13.37
N SER A 33 -25.92 3.09 -13.85
CA SER A 33 -26.41 1.81 -13.34
C SER A 33 -25.69 1.32 -12.08
N ASN A 34 -24.49 1.85 -11.78
CA ASN A 34 -23.71 1.44 -10.63
C ASN A 34 -23.37 2.66 -9.75
N PRO A 35 -24.24 3.03 -8.80
CA PRO A 35 -24.01 4.19 -7.94
C PRO A 35 -22.93 3.97 -6.88
N LEU A 36 -22.48 2.72 -6.66
CA LEU A 36 -21.45 2.39 -5.67
C LEU A 36 -20.04 2.68 -6.17
N PHE A 37 -19.82 2.66 -7.49
CA PHE A 37 -18.53 3.00 -8.06
C PHE A 37 -18.43 4.51 -8.26
N VAL A 38 -17.51 5.11 -7.52
CA VAL A 38 -17.23 6.55 -7.53
C VAL A 38 -15.82 6.78 -8.06
N SER A 39 -15.66 7.79 -8.91
CA SER A 39 -14.37 8.29 -9.33
C SER A 39 -13.77 9.14 -8.23
N GLU A 40 -13.01 8.50 -7.36
CA GLU A 40 -12.27 9.17 -6.29
C GLU A 40 -11.27 10.20 -6.84
N PRO A 41 -11.02 11.29 -6.10
CA PRO A 41 -10.07 12.31 -6.52
C PRO A 41 -8.64 11.75 -6.60
N VAL A 42 -7.86 12.27 -7.54
CA VAL A 42 -6.43 11.97 -7.69
C VAL A 42 -5.57 13.08 -7.09
N LEU A 43 -4.35 12.73 -6.69
CA LEU A 43 -3.35 13.71 -6.26
C LEU A 43 -2.99 14.64 -7.40
N SER A 44 -3.03 15.96 -7.15
CA SER A 44 -2.54 16.96 -8.10
C SER A 44 -1.02 16.82 -8.31
N GLU A 45 -0.52 17.40 -9.40
CA GLU A 45 0.92 17.38 -9.71
C GLU A 45 1.75 18.06 -8.62
N GLU A 46 1.28 19.21 -8.12
CA GLU A 46 1.88 19.97 -7.01
C GLU A 46 1.94 19.12 -5.73
N SER A 47 0.85 18.43 -5.40
CA SER A 47 0.78 17.56 -4.23
C SER A 47 1.71 16.36 -4.32
N ARG A 48 1.95 15.83 -5.53
CA ARG A 48 2.95 14.76 -5.72
C ARG A 48 4.37 15.26 -5.48
N GLU A 49 4.67 16.48 -5.93
CA GLU A 49 5.96 17.13 -5.70
C GLU A 49 6.16 17.42 -4.21
N GLU A 50 5.13 17.86 -3.50
CA GLU A 50 5.18 18.12 -2.06
C GLU A 50 5.49 16.84 -1.26
N ILE A 51 4.79 15.74 -1.55
CA ILE A 51 5.08 14.44 -0.93
C ILE A 51 6.53 14.02 -1.18
N TRP A 52 7.00 14.14 -2.42
CA TRP A 52 8.36 13.78 -2.79
C TRP A 52 9.40 14.65 -2.07
N ARG A 53 9.17 15.97 -1.99
CA ARG A 53 10.03 16.91 -1.26
C ARG A 53 10.16 16.51 0.20
N LYS A 54 9.05 16.24 0.88
CA LYS A 54 9.07 15.90 2.31
C LYS A 54 9.82 14.60 2.61
N VAL A 55 9.59 13.56 1.81
CA VAL A 55 10.24 12.26 2.03
C VAL A 55 11.71 12.28 1.61
N VAL A 56 12.04 12.83 0.43
CA VAL A 56 13.38 12.71 -0.16
C VAL A 56 14.31 13.86 0.22
N GLN A 57 13.82 15.10 0.27
CA GLN A 57 14.65 16.26 0.58
C GLN A 57 14.66 16.58 2.09
N GLU A 58 13.49 16.56 2.73
CA GLU A 58 13.36 16.89 4.16
C GLU A 58 13.64 15.66 5.05
N GLY A 59 13.62 14.44 4.49
CA GLY A 59 13.92 13.21 5.21
C GLY A 59 12.84 12.79 6.20
N GLU A 60 11.60 13.27 6.02
CA GLU A 60 10.48 12.88 6.86
C GLU A 60 10.11 11.41 6.67
N ALA A 61 9.74 10.74 7.77
CA ALA A 61 9.23 9.39 7.75
C ALA A 61 7.96 9.28 6.88
N ILE A 62 7.88 8.22 6.04
CA ILE A 62 6.71 7.93 5.20
C ILE A 62 5.44 7.86 6.05
N LYS A 63 5.51 7.27 7.24
CA LYS A 63 4.39 7.21 8.19
C LYS A 63 3.91 8.58 8.64
N SER A 64 4.83 9.51 8.87
CA SER A 64 4.50 10.89 9.27
C SER A 64 3.81 11.62 8.12
N VAL A 65 4.39 11.56 6.91
CA VAL A 65 3.82 12.18 5.70
C VAL A 65 2.43 11.61 5.40
N SER A 66 2.25 10.30 5.54
CA SER A 66 0.97 9.60 5.40
C SER A 66 -0.10 10.14 6.36
N ALA A 67 0.25 10.26 7.65
CA ALA A 67 -0.66 10.78 8.67
C ALA A 67 -0.99 12.27 8.47
N ASN A 68 0.00 13.10 8.14
CA ASN A 68 -0.16 14.55 8.00
C ASN A 68 -1.09 14.95 6.84
N PHE A 69 -1.04 14.19 5.74
CA PHE A 69 -1.84 14.44 4.54
C PHE A 69 -3.04 13.50 4.39
N GLY A 70 -3.16 12.49 5.27
CA GLY A 70 -4.12 11.40 5.15
C GLY A 70 -4.05 10.69 3.80
N VAL A 71 -2.85 10.33 3.37
CA VAL A 71 -2.57 9.59 2.13
C VAL A 71 -1.99 8.25 2.51
N ASP A 72 -2.50 7.13 1.99
CA ASP A 72 -2.00 5.79 2.36
C ASP A 72 -0.49 5.66 2.10
N MET A 73 0.25 5.07 3.05
CA MET A 73 1.69 4.79 2.93
C MET A 73 2.05 4.10 1.61
N ARG A 74 1.19 3.19 1.14
CA ARG A 74 1.38 2.48 -0.14
C ARG A 74 1.37 3.46 -1.32
N ARG A 75 0.49 4.46 -1.28
CA ARG A 75 0.38 5.52 -2.29
C ARG A 75 1.55 6.50 -2.18
N VAL A 76 1.93 6.91 -0.97
CA VAL A 76 3.11 7.76 -0.72
C VAL A 76 4.36 7.12 -1.34
N ALA A 77 4.62 5.84 -1.05
CA ALA A 77 5.75 5.12 -1.63
C ALA A 77 5.68 4.99 -3.16
N ALA A 78 4.49 4.84 -3.74
CA ALA A 78 4.32 4.81 -5.19
C ALA A 78 4.60 6.19 -5.83
N VAL A 79 4.14 7.27 -5.22
CA VAL A 79 4.39 8.65 -5.68
C VAL A 79 5.89 8.94 -5.69
N VAL A 80 6.60 8.62 -4.61
CA VAL A 80 8.06 8.82 -4.52
C VAL A 80 8.77 8.03 -5.63
N ARG A 81 8.43 6.75 -5.83
CA ARG A 81 9.03 5.92 -6.90
C ARG A 81 8.80 6.50 -8.29
N LEU A 82 7.57 6.94 -8.60
CA LEU A 82 7.26 7.52 -9.91
C LEU A 82 7.97 8.87 -10.12
N LYS A 83 8.08 9.68 -9.06
CA LYS A 83 8.80 10.96 -9.11
C LYS A 83 10.30 10.78 -9.29
N GLU A 84 10.91 9.78 -8.66
CA GLU A 84 12.32 9.45 -8.92
C GLU A 84 12.58 9.07 -10.38
N VAL A 85 11.66 8.32 -11.00
CA VAL A 85 11.73 8.00 -12.44
C VAL A 85 11.58 9.26 -13.30
N GLU A 86 10.65 10.15 -12.95
CA GLU A 86 10.47 11.44 -13.62
C GLU A 86 11.74 12.30 -13.55
N LYS A 87 12.33 12.48 -12.36
CA LYS A 87 13.60 13.21 -12.19
C LYS A 87 14.77 12.53 -12.92
N ALA A 88 14.80 11.20 -13.00
CA ALA A 88 15.80 10.48 -13.80
C ALA A 88 15.65 10.79 -15.30
N TRP A 89 14.42 10.79 -15.82
CA TRP A 89 14.16 11.13 -17.22
C TRP A 89 14.47 12.58 -17.56
N GLU A 90 14.18 13.51 -16.64
CA GLU A 90 14.59 14.91 -16.77
C GLU A 90 16.11 15.05 -16.85
N ARG A 91 16.85 14.35 -15.98
CA ARG A 91 18.33 14.31 -16.02
C ARG A 91 18.88 13.71 -17.30
N GLU A 92 18.21 12.70 -17.86
CA GLU A 92 18.54 12.08 -19.13
C GLU A 92 18.09 12.91 -20.35
N GLY A 93 17.36 14.02 -20.15
CA GLY A 93 16.84 14.86 -21.23
C GLY A 93 15.72 14.21 -22.05
N LYS A 94 15.03 13.21 -21.51
CA LYS A 94 13.91 12.55 -22.18
C LYS A 94 12.68 13.46 -22.23
N LYS A 95 11.99 13.48 -23.37
CA LYS A 95 10.78 14.28 -23.56
C LYS A 95 9.61 13.67 -22.76
N LEU A 96 9.11 14.41 -21.78
CA LEU A 96 7.93 14.03 -21.00
C LEU A 96 6.63 14.22 -21.81
N ALA A 97 5.62 13.42 -21.49
CA ALA A 97 4.30 13.47 -22.12
C ALA A 97 3.40 14.57 -21.51
N THR A 98 3.93 15.79 -21.34
CA THR A 98 3.26 16.90 -20.65
C THR A 98 1.90 17.30 -21.25
N PRO A 99 1.73 17.43 -22.58
CA PRO A 99 0.43 17.78 -23.16
C PRO A 99 -0.65 16.74 -22.86
N TYR A 100 -0.26 15.46 -22.90
CA TYR A 100 -1.14 14.35 -22.57
C TYR A 100 -1.51 14.37 -21.09
N ALA A 101 -0.52 14.49 -20.21
CA ALA A 101 -0.75 14.54 -18.76
C ALA A 101 -1.71 15.67 -18.37
N ARG A 102 -1.50 16.88 -18.91
CA ARG A 102 -2.36 18.05 -18.63
C ARG A 102 -3.81 17.82 -19.07
N ALA A 103 -4.02 17.25 -20.26
CA ALA A 103 -5.35 16.98 -20.78
C ALA A 103 -6.08 15.89 -19.99
N VAL A 104 -5.39 14.83 -19.56
CA VAL A 104 -6.01 13.77 -18.75
C VAL A 104 -6.31 14.27 -17.33
N MET A 105 -5.40 15.03 -16.74
CA MET A 105 -5.59 15.55 -15.37
C MET A 105 -6.73 16.57 -15.28
N SER A 106 -7.09 17.25 -16.36
CA SER A 106 -8.28 18.13 -16.36
C SER A 106 -9.59 17.36 -16.43
N MET A 107 -9.59 16.10 -16.86
CA MET A 107 -10.79 15.23 -16.90
C MET A 107 -11.07 14.51 -15.59
N LEU A 108 -10.10 14.47 -14.67
CA LEU A 108 -10.22 13.75 -13.41
C LEU A 108 -10.54 14.70 -12.24
N PRO A 109 -11.29 14.23 -11.23
CA PRO A 109 -11.41 14.97 -9.98
C PRO A 109 -10.02 15.03 -9.33
N LYS A 110 -9.61 16.23 -8.92
CA LYS A 110 -8.32 16.47 -8.26
C LYS A 110 -8.57 16.96 -6.85
N LYS A 111 -7.70 16.56 -5.93
CA LYS A 111 -7.70 17.08 -4.56
C LYS A 111 -6.29 17.54 -4.22
N THR A 112 -6.17 18.84 -3.92
CA THR A 112 -4.94 19.43 -3.42
C THR A 112 -4.78 19.02 -1.96
N LEU A 113 -3.57 18.61 -1.59
CA LEU A 113 -3.25 18.29 -0.21
C LEU A 113 -3.37 19.55 0.64
N SER A 114 -3.97 19.37 1.82
CA SER A 114 -3.89 20.35 2.88
C SER A 114 -3.56 19.61 4.16
N LYS A 115 -2.69 20.19 4.99
CA LYS A 115 -2.40 19.65 6.31
C LYS A 115 -3.73 19.44 7.06
N TYR A 116 -3.90 18.29 7.69
CA TYR A 116 -5.08 17.90 8.49
C TYR A 116 -6.36 17.55 7.72
N ARG A 117 -6.36 17.57 6.38
CA ARG A 117 -7.50 17.06 5.60
C ARG A 117 -7.14 15.73 4.97
N GLU A 118 -7.83 14.68 5.38
CA GLU A 118 -7.58 13.35 4.87
C GLU A 118 -7.86 13.27 3.37
N PHE A 119 -6.90 12.78 2.59
CA PHE A 119 -7.06 12.50 1.17
C PHE A 119 -7.90 11.24 0.96
N GLU A 120 -7.54 10.16 1.65
CA GLU A 120 -8.17 8.83 1.66
C GLU A 120 -8.12 8.21 3.08
N PRO A 121 -8.91 7.19 3.40
CA PRO A 121 -8.88 6.56 4.73
C PRO A 121 -7.58 5.78 4.95
N ILE A 122 -6.69 6.31 5.80
CA ILE A 122 -5.38 5.70 6.11
C ILE A 122 -5.45 4.57 7.16
N ASN A 123 -6.57 4.47 7.89
CA ASN A 123 -6.76 3.53 8.98
C ASN A 123 -7.60 2.30 8.57
N GLU A 124 -7.72 2.02 7.27
CA GLU A 124 -8.46 0.87 6.78
C GLU A 124 -7.76 -0.45 7.14
N ILE A 125 -8.51 -1.38 7.73
CA ILE A 125 -8.00 -2.68 8.18
C ILE A 125 -8.57 -3.77 7.29
N HIS A 126 -7.72 -4.68 6.83
CA HIS A 126 -8.16 -5.87 6.11
C HIS A 126 -9.12 -6.72 6.95
N VAL A 127 -10.28 -7.10 6.40
CA VAL A 127 -11.21 -8.02 7.08
C VAL A 127 -10.68 -9.45 6.99
N HIS A 128 -10.16 -9.97 8.11
CA HIS A 128 -9.61 -11.32 8.17
C HIS A 128 -10.74 -12.37 8.17
N SER A 129 -10.54 -13.53 7.56
CA SER A 129 -11.59 -14.55 7.42
C SER A 129 -12.15 -15.03 8.77
N TYR A 130 -11.28 -15.17 9.78
CA TYR A 130 -11.69 -15.59 11.12
C TYR A 130 -12.62 -14.57 11.81
N THR A 131 -12.50 -13.28 11.48
CA THR A 131 -13.33 -12.23 12.10
C THR A 131 -14.67 -12.02 11.37
N GLN A 132 -14.97 -12.82 10.35
CA GLN A 132 -16.25 -12.77 9.61
C GLN A 132 -17.33 -13.65 10.23
N GLN A 133 -16.99 -14.45 11.25
CA GLN A 133 -17.93 -15.34 11.90
C GLN A 133 -18.90 -14.56 12.80
N GLN A 134 -20.17 -14.93 12.78
CA GLN A 134 -21.15 -14.42 13.73
C GLN A 134 -21.01 -15.21 15.05
N LEU A 135 -20.48 -14.57 16.09
CA LEU A 135 -20.23 -15.18 17.38
C LEU A 135 -21.00 -14.44 18.49
N PHE A 136 -21.74 -15.19 19.30
CA PHE A 136 -22.35 -14.72 20.54
C PHE A 136 -21.76 -15.52 21.70
N LEU A 137 -20.75 -14.96 22.35
CA LEU A 137 -20.04 -15.62 23.44
C LEU A 137 -20.80 -15.40 24.76
N PRO A 138 -21.26 -16.45 25.46
CA PRO A 138 -21.82 -16.29 26.80
C PRO A 138 -20.71 -15.89 27.77
N THR A 139 -20.89 -14.76 28.45
CA THR A 139 -19.95 -14.23 29.44
C THR A 139 -20.69 -13.93 30.74
N SER A 140 -19.95 -13.67 31.82
CA SER A 140 -20.55 -13.18 33.08
C SER A 140 -21.24 -11.83 32.84
N GLU A 141 -22.37 -11.62 33.51
CA GLU A 141 -23.18 -10.39 33.44
C GLU A 141 -22.37 -9.13 33.78
N SER A 142 -21.34 -9.26 34.64
CA SER A 142 -20.47 -8.17 35.07
C SER A 142 -19.12 -8.10 34.34
N ARG A 143 -18.89 -8.93 33.31
CA ARG A 143 -17.59 -8.96 32.62
C ARG A 143 -17.43 -7.71 31.73
N HIS A 144 -16.34 -6.98 31.92
CA HIS A 144 -15.89 -5.96 30.97
C HIS A 144 -15.23 -6.63 29.75
N PHE A 145 -15.94 -6.69 28.62
CA PHE A 145 -15.47 -7.36 27.41
C PHE A 145 -14.73 -6.39 26.49
N THR A 146 -13.43 -6.61 26.29
CA THR A 146 -12.54 -5.70 25.54
C THR A 146 -12.28 -6.16 24.10
N ARG A 147 -11.62 -5.31 23.29
CA ARG A 147 -11.17 -5.67 21.93
C ARG A 147 -10.17 -6.84 21.93
N GLU A 148 -9.36 -6.96 22.97
CA GLU A 148 -8.42 -8.08 23.15
C GLU A 148 -9.17 -9.39 23.47
N ASP A 149 -10.23 -9.32 24.28
CA ASP A 149 -11.12 -10.47 24.52
C ASP A 149 -11.83 -10.89 23.23
N ALA A 150 -12.32 -9.92 22.45
CA ALA A 150 -12.95 -10.18 21.16
C ALA A 150 -11.99 -10.85 20.16
N ALA A 151 -10.74 -10.36 20.08
CA ALA A 151 -9.73 -10.96 19.20
C ALA A 151 -9.47 -12.43 19.58
N LYS A 152 -9.31 -12.72 20.88
CA LYS A 152 -9.16 -14.09 21.39
C LYS A 152 -10.38 -14.96 21.12
N ALA A 153 -11.59 -14.39 21.20
CA ALA A 153 -12.82 -15.12 20.89
C ALA A 153 -12.87 -15.59 19.43
N PHE A 154 -12.30 -14.82 18.49
CA PHE A 154 -12.17 -15.24 17.09
C PHE A 154 -11.02 -16.23 16.86
N GLY A 155 -9.96 -16.20 17.68
CA GLY A 155 -8.88 -17.19 17.64
C GLY A 155 -7.60 -16.77 18.37
N ASP A 156 -6.79 -17.76 18.76
CA ASP A 156 -5.63 -17.56 19.64
C ASP A 156 -4.52 -16.65 19.08
N ARG A 157 -4.39 -16.60 17.74
CA ARG A 157 -3.34 -15.84 17.04
C ARG A 157 -3.85 -14.56 16.39
N ILE A 158 -5.09 -14.17 16.67
CA ILE A 158 -5.68 -12.96 16.09
C ILE A 158 -5.30 -11.77 16.95
N LEU A 159 -4.80 -10.74 16.29
CA LEU A 159 -4.50 -9.46 16.92
C LEU A 159 -5.76 -8.56 16.90
N PRO A 160 -5.96 -7.73 17.95
CA PRO A 160 -7.01 -6.71 17.94
C PRO A 160 -6.78 -5.69 16.81
N ALA A 161 -7.84 -4.96 16.48
CA ALA A 161 -7.80 -3.91 15.46
C ALA A 161 -6.65 -2.92 15.70
N ASP A 162 -6.47 -2.46 16.94
CA ASP A 162 -5.48 -1.47 17.35
C ASP A 162 -4.03 -1.83 16.96
N LYS A 163 -3.68 -3.12 16.92
CA LYS A 163 -2.33 -3.60 16.52
C LYS A 163 -2.19 -3.87 15.03
N ARG A 164 -3.31 -3.87 14.30
CA ARG A 164 -3.37 -4.18 12.86
C ARG A 164 -3.49 -2.92 11.99
N VAL A 165 -3.77 -1.77 12.61
CA VAL A 165 -3.80 -0.48 11.92
C VAL A 165 -2.41 -0.21 11.31
N PRO A 166 -2.33 0.37 10.10
CA PRO A 166 -1.05 0.75 9.50
C PRO A 166 -0.25 1.77 10.33
N HIS A 167 -0.95 2.63 11.08
CA HIS A 167 -0.42 3.71 11.92
C HIS A 167 -0.77 3.51 13.40
N PRO A 168 -0.19 2.52 14.10
CA PRO A 168 -0.41 2.34 15.54
C PRO A 168 0.08 3.54 16.37
N GLU A 169 1.03 4.33 15.85
CA GLU A 169 1.57 5.51 16.51
C GLU A 169 0.52 6.62 16.67
N LEU A 170 -0.49 6.70 15.79
CA LEU A 170 -1.61 7.63 15.93
C LEU A 170 -2.49 7.32 17.15
N ILE A 171 -2.58 6.04 17.54
CA ILE A 171 -3.31 5.65 18.76
C ILE A 171 -2.57 6.13 20.01
N ALA A 172 -1.23 6.11 19.98
CA ALA A 172 -0.42 6.64 21.07
C ALA A 172 -0.56 8.16 21.18
N LEU A 173 -0.48 8.86 20.03
CA LEU A 173 -0.71 10.31 19.94
C LEU A 173 -2.05 10.70 20.57
N GLU A 174 -3.15 10.06 20.16
CA GLU A 174 -4.49 10.39 20.67
C GLU A 174 -4.60 10.15 22.18
N LYS A 175 -3.97 9.10 22.70
CA LYS A 175 -3.94 8.82 24.14
C LYS A 175 -3.20 9.88 24.93
N GLU A 176 -2.11 10.42 24.39
CA GLU A 176 -1.34 11.51 25.02
C GLU A 176 -2.13 12.83 25.04
N LEU A 177 -2.83 13.14 23.95
CA LEU A 177 -3.73 14.29 23.88
C LEU A 177 -4.85 14.19 24.91
N LEU A 178 -5.46 13.01 25.05
CA LEU A 178 -6.48 12.75 26.06
C LEU A 178 -5.93 12.81 27.50
N ALA A 179 -4.65 12.53 27.69
CA ALA A 179 -3.96 12.67 28.97
C ALA A 179 -3.61 14.12 29.33
N GLY A 180 -3.82 15.07 28.40
CA GLY A 180 -3.61 16.50 28.62
C GLY A 180 -2.24 17.03 28.19
N THR A 181 -1.44 16.25 27.45
CA THR A 181 -0.18 16.72 26.86
C THR A 181 -0.44 17.78 25.79
N SER A 182 0.50 18.72 25.61
CA SER A 182 0.35 19.75 24.58
C SER A 182 0.35 19.14 23.17
N PRO A 183 -0.43 19.68 22.20
CA PRO A 183 -0.47 19.13 20.85
C PRO A 183 0.89 19.11 20.13
N GLU A 184 1.75 20.09 20.42
CA GLU A 184 3.08 20.19 19.81
C GLU A 184 4.01 19.10 20.33
N GLU A 185 4.02 18.85 21.64
CA GLU A 185 4.82 17.77 22.23
C GLU A 185 4.34 16.39 21.76
N ALA A 186 3.03 16.19 21.71
CA ALA A 186 2.43 14.94 21.24
C ALA A 186 2.78 14.70 19.75
N GLN A 187 2.70 15.74 18.91
CA GLN A 187 3.09 15.66 17.50
C GLN A 187 4.59 15.34 17.33
N ALA A 188 5.46 15.98 18.11
CA ALA A 188 6.90 15.71 18.06
C ALA A 188 7.22 14.26 18.52
N ALA A 189 6.50 13.76 19.54
CA ALA A 189 6.62 12.38 19.98
C ALA A 189 6.17 11.39 18.89
N PHE A 190 5.08 11.68 18.19
CA PHE A 190 4.60 10.90 17.06
C PHE A 190 5.63 10.86 15.90
N GLU A 191 6.16 12.00 15.49
CA GLU A 191 7.15 12.08 14.41
C GLU A 191 8.42 11.29 14.75
N LYS A 192 8.88 11.40 16.00
CA LYS A 192 9.99 10.62 16.53
C LYS A 192 9.70 9.12 16.50
N ALA A 193 8.54 8.69 16.99
CA ALA A 193 8.15 7.27 17.01
C ALA A 193 8.01 6.69 15.59
N ALA A 194 7.45 7.47 14.66
CA ALA A 194 7.36 7.10 13.25
C ALA A 194 8.76 6.87 12.66
N MET A 195 9.70 7.80 12.90
CA MET A 195 11.09 7.69 12.44
C MET A 195 11.80 6.46 13.04
N GLU A 196 11.69 6.25 14.35
CA GLU A 196 12.29 5.09 15.02
C GLU A 196 11.77 3.76 14.46
N SER A 197 10.47 3.70 14.15
CA SER A 197 9.86 2.50 13.56
C SER A 197 10.39 2.21 12.14
N GLU A 198 10.66 3.25 11.36
CA GLU A 198 11.21 3.12 10.00
C GLU A 198 12.68 2.71 10.03
N VAL A 199 13.47 3.30 10.94
CA VAL A 199 14.87 2.89 11.17
C VAL A 199 14.93 1.42 11.59
N ALA A 200 14.10 0.99 12.53
CA ALA A 200 14.05 -0.40 12.97
C ALA A 200 13.65 -1.37 11.83
N ALA A 201 12.71 -0.96 10.97
CA ALA A 201 12.34 -1.74 9.78
C ALA A 201 13.48 -1.82 8.76
N ALA A 202 14.17 -0.71 8.51
CA ALA A 202 15.33 -0.64 7.61
C ALA A 202 16.48 -1.51 8.12
N GLU A 203 16.80 -1.47 9.41
CA GLU A 203 17.82 -2.33 10.02
C GLU A 203 17.48 -3.81 9.87
N LYS A 204 16.20 -4.19 10.09
CA LYS A 204 15.76 -5.58 9.93
C LYS A 204 15.90 -6.04 8.49
N ASP A 205 15.56 -5.20 7.52
CA ASP A 205 15.71 -5.51 6.11
C ASP A 205 17.18 -5.58 5.68
N GLN A 206 18.04 -4.70 6.19
CA GLN A 206 19.49 -4.77 5.97
C GLN A 206 20.09 -6.05 6.55
N LYS A 207 19.75 -6.41 7.79
CA LYS A 207 20.18 -7.67 8.42
C LYS A 207 19.71 -8.89 7.61
N ARG A 208 18.47 -8.88 7.10
CA ARG A 208 17.98 -9.96 6.24
C ARG A 208 18.80 -10.07 4.95
N ARG A 209 19.10 -8.96 4.28
CA ARG A 209 19.93 -8.95 3.06
C ARG A 209 21.35 -9.42 3.33
N GLN A 210 21.97 -8.96 4.42
CA GLN A 210 23.31 -9.39 4.83
C GLN A 210 23.36 -10.89 5.10
N GLN A 211 22.38 -11.43 5.84
CA GLN A 211 22.28 -12.88 6.06
C GLN A 211 22.12 -13.67 4.77
N GLU A 212 21.34 -13.16 3.80
CA GLU A 212 21.19 -13.78 2.48
C GLU A 212 22.50 -13.74 1.67
N GLU A 213 23.28 -12.67 1.78
CA GLU A 213 24.59 -12.54 1.14
C GLU A 213 25.66 -13.42 1.80
N GLU A 214 25.69 -13.48 3.14
CA GLU A 214 26.58 -14.35 3.92
C GLU A 214 26.38 -15.83 3.59
N GLN A 215 25.12 -16.24 3.36
CA GLN A 215 24.79 -17.59 2.92
C GLN A 215 25.16 -17.87 1.45
N THR A 216 25.52 -16.84 0.67
CA THR A 216 25.77 -16.96 -0.77
C THR A 216 27.25 -16.75 -1.10
N THR A 217 27.96 -17.84 -1.37
CA THR A 217 29.35 -17.80 -1.84
C THR A 217 29.40 -17.47 -3.33
N ARG A 218 30.09 -16.38 -3.71
CA ARG A 218 30.28 -15.96 -5.10
C ARG A 218 31.65 -16.40 -5.61
N VAL A 219 31.68 -17.24 -6.64
CA VAL A 219 32.90 -17.75 -7.28
C VAL A 219 32.97 -17.21 -8.72
N PRO A 220 33.87 -16.25 -9.01
CA PRO A 220 34.00 -15.72 -10.35
C PRO A 220 34.69 -16.75 -11.27
N ALA A 221 34.13 -16.97 -12.45
CA ALA A 221 34.72 -17.74 -13.52
C ALA A 221 34.92 -16.87 -14.77
N SER A 222 35.55 -17.41 -15.81
CA SER A 222 35.90 -16.65 -17.02
C SER A 222 34.71 -15.96 -17.72
N ARG A 223 33.50 -16.56 -17.69
CA ARG A 223 32.31 -16.04 -18.40
C ARG A 223 31.14 -15.69 -17.48
N PHE A 224 31.09 -16.29 -16.28
CA PHE A 224 29.94 -16.22 -15.39
C PHE A 224 30.41 -16.14 -13.94
N GLU A 225 29.54 -15.64 -13.07
CA GLU A 225 29.70 -15.74 -11.62
C GLU A 225 28.83 -16.88 -11.11
N PHE A 226 29.44 -17.89 -10.50
CA PHE A 226 28.68 -18.94 -9.83
C PHE A 226 28.31 -18.48 -8.44
N ARG A 227 27.00 -18.54 -8.11
CA ARG A 227 26.47 -18.20 -6.80
C ARG A 227 25.98 -19.46 -6.11
N PHE A 228 26.74 -19.92 -5.12
CA PHE A 228 26.39 -21.08 -4.31
C PHE A 228 25.72 -20.61 -3.04
N LYS A 229 24.40 -20.87 -2.92
CA LYS A 229 23.64 -20.56 -1.72
C LYS A 229 23.57 -21.79 -0.82
N GLU A 230 24.05 -21.66 0.41
CA GLU A 230 23.91 -22.71 1.42
C GLU A 230 22.43 -22.83 1.84
N ILE A 231 21.96 -24.07 1.93
CA ILE A 231 20.59 -24.41 2.30
C ILE A 231 20.59 -25.49 3.38
N ASN A 232 19.56 -25.50 4.22
CA ASN A 232 19.36 -26.57 5.17
C ASN A 232 18.58 -27.73 4.52
N VAL A 233 19.12 -28.95 4.58
CA VAL A 233 18.48 -30.15 4.05
C VAL A 233 17.28 -30.57 4.92
N ASP A 234 17.33 -30.29 6.22
CA ASP A 234 16.28 -30.67 7.17
C ASP A 234 14.97 -29.89 6.98
N ASP A 235 15.00 -28.81 6.19
CA ASP A 235 13.80 -28.04 5.80
C ASP A 235 12.82 -28.85 4.95
N GLY A 236 13.19 -30.06 4.51
CA GLY A 236 12.31 -31.04 3.87
C GLY A 236 11.16 -31.54 4.76
N GLY A 237 11.28 -31.41 6.08
CA GLY A 237 10.29 -31.86 7.06
C GLY A 237 10.33 -33.38 7.29
N LYS A 238 9.64 -33.84 8.34
CA LYS A 238 9.70 -35.24 8.81
C LYS A 238 9.32 -36.26 7.73
N ASP A 239 8.32 -35.93 6.91
CA ASP A 239 7.79 -36.82 5.87
C ASP A 239 8.34 -36.46 4.46
N GLY A 240 9.35 -35.58 4.37
CA GLY A 240 9.86 -35.04 3.10
C GLY A 240 8.90 -34.07 2.38
N ARG A 241 7.78 -33.69 3.01
CA ARG A 241 6.73 -32.83 2.46
C ARG A 241 6.66 -31.48 3.18
N SER A 242 7.53 -30.56 2.81
CA SER A 242 7.55 -29.18 3.35
C SER A 242 7.55 -28.13 2.25
N ARG A 243 6.69 -27.10 2.33
CA ARG A 243 6.67 -25.97 1.37
C ARG A 243 8.03 -25.25 1.24
N ARG A 244 8.88 -25.33 2.27
CA ARG A 244 10.20 -24.70 2.32
C ARG A 244 11.34 -25.58 1.79
N GLY A 245 11.10 -26.87 1.53
CA GLY A 245 12.14 -27.78 1.04
C GLY A 245 12.64 -27.38 -0.36
N THR A 246 13.95 -27.39 -0.53
CA THR A 246 14.62 -27.04 -1.80
C THR A 246 14.87 -28.29 -2.65
N GLY A 247 14.63 -28.20 -3.96
CA GLY A 247 14.85 -29.28 -4.93
C GLY A 247 13.59 -29.71 -5.68
N TRP A 248 13.77 -30.53 -6.73
CA TRP A 248 12.65 -31.11 -7.48
C TRP A 248 12.06 -32.30 -6.72
N ARG A 249 10.73 -32.31 -6.50
CA ARG A 249 10.07 -33.39 -5.75
C ARG A 249 9.92 -34.66 -6.57
N TYR A 250 10.18 -35.80 -5.94
CA TYR A 250 9.95 -37.13 -6.52
C TYR A 250 8.48 -37.57 -6.34
N GLY A 251 8.00 -38.44 -7.23
CA GLY A 251 6.66 -39.03 -7.15
C GLY A 251 5.52 -38.08 -7.53
N VAL A 252 5.81 -37.00 -8.26
CA VAL A 252 4.82 -36.02 -8.73
C VAL A 252 4.87 -35.92 -10.26
N PRO A 253 3.79 -36.26 -11.00
CA PRO A 253 3.77 -36.11 -12.45
C PRO A 253 3.68 -34.63 -12.85
N PHE A 254 3.98 -34.32 -14.11
CA PHE A 254 3.81 -32.97 -14.64
C PHE A 254 2.32 -32.57 -14.65
N TYR A 255 2.03 -31.34 -14.21
CA TYR A 255 0.68 -30.77 -14.20
C TYR A 255 0.30 -30.06 -15.50
N ASP A 256 1.07 -30.23 -16.57
CA ASP A 256 0.90 -29.45 -17.82
C ASP A 256 -0.47 -29.60 -18.49
N ARG A 257 -1.13 -30.74 -18.28
CA ARG A 257 -2.47 -31.07 -18.81
C ARG A 257 -3.61 -30.69 -17.86
N ARG A 258 -3.30 -30.16 -16.67
CA ARG A 258 -4.29 -29.72 -15.69
C ARG A 258 -4.92 -28.41 -16.15
N ARG A 259 -6.25 -28.33 -16.11
CA ARG A 259 -6.97 -27.09 -16.40
C ARG A 259 -6.68 -26.05 -15.32
N GLY A 260 -6.34 -24.82 -15.72
CA GLY A 260 -6.07 -23.70 -14.82
C GLY A 260 -4.63 -23.59 -14.32
N GLU A 261 -3.70 -24.37 -14.89
CA GLU A 261 -2.29 -24.29 -14.51
C GLU A 261 -1.64 -22.98 -15.00
N VAL A 262 -0.91 -22.30 -14.12
CA VAL A 262 -0.25 -21.01 -14.43
C VAL A 262 1.11 -21.26 -15.06
N LYS A 263 1.27 -20.89 -16.34
CA LYS A 263 2.52 -21.05 -17.12
C LYS A 263 3.21 -19.72 -17.41
N ILE A 264 2.78 -18.66 -16.74
CA ILE A 264 3.27 -17.28 -16.91
C ILE A 264 4.04 -16.90 -15.63
N PRO A 265 5.12 -16.11 -15.71
CA PRO A 265 5.83 -15.63 -14.52
C PRO A 265 4.89 -14.94 -13.53
N THR A 266 4.86 -15.41 -12.28
CA THR A 266 4.01 -14.84 -11.22
C THR A 266 4.70 -13.74 -10.42
N LYS A 267 6.01 -13.58 -10.59
CA LYS A 267 6.83 -12.56 -9.94
C LYS A 267 7.89 -12.05 -10.94
N VAL A 268 8.05 -10.73 -11.00
CA VAL A 268 9.13 -10.05 -11.71
C VAL A 268 9.90 -9.29 -10.63
N GLU A 269 11.14 -9.69 -10.39
CA GLU A 269 12.04 -9.10 -9.40
C GLU A 269 12.95 -8.03 -10.03
#